data_AF-A0AAD6Z9X2-F1
#
_entry.id   AF-A0AAD6Z9X2-F1
#
_cell.length_a   1.000
_cell.length_b   1.000
_cell.length_c   1.000
_cell.angle_alpha   90.00
_cell.angle_beta   90.00
_cell.angle_gamma   90.00
#
_symmetry.space_group_name_H-M   'P 1'
#
loop_
_entity.id
_entity.type
_entity.pdbx_description
1 polymer ?
#
loop_
_entity_poly.entity_id
_entity_poly.type
_entity_poly.pdbx_seq_one_letter_code
_entity_poly.pdbx_strand_id
1 'polypeptide(L)'
;LTESEVAKIVAGGTKLTPEEYELLLDHQNSKGQLWRSWLELPHPNGSLILPPTVVKQKHFKLGDHTFSCFSTRHNSSGIQFKSPDNPSVRLTGFIQEIWQLPLQNHMQTFFLIQKHKLLPPALLQQTPFVSLSLFQTTAVDAELSNQFCIIEPTNILTHLTFYHRPKGTYGINKRILVLCWALNRGRR
;
A
#
# COMPACT_ATOMS: atom_id res chain seq x y z
N LEU A 1 -3.81 -24.80 2.69
CA LEU A 1 -4.51 -24.67 3.99
C LEU A 1 -5.71 -25.59 3.98
N THR A 2 -5.97 -26.30 5.07
CA THR A 2 -7.18 -27.12 5.25
C THR A 2 -8.37 -26.23 5.63
N GLU A 3 -9.60 -26.70 5.40
CA GLU A 3 -10.81 -25.94 5.77
C GLU A 3 -10.86 -25.61 7.27
N SER A 4 -10.39 -26.53 8.12
CA SER A 4 -10.30 -26.30 9.57
C SER A 4 -9.31 -25.20 9.94
N GLU A 5 -8.17 -25.13 9.26
CA GLU A 5 -7.19 -24.05 9.45
C GLU A 5 -7.75 -22.70 8.99
N VAL A 6 -8.42 -22.67 7.84
CA VAL A 6 -9.08 -21.46 7.32
C VAL A 6 -10.11 -20.96 8.32
N ALA A 7 -10.99 -21.84 8.82
CA ALA A 7 -12.01 -21.47 9.80
C ALA A 7 -11.41 -20.90 11.09
N LYS A 8 -10.32 -21.50 11.60
CA LYS A 8 -9.61 -20.99 12.79
C LYS A 8 -9.02 -19.60 12.56
N ILE A 9 -8.38 -19.37 11.41
CA ILE A 9 -7.80 -18.07 11.05
C ILE A 9 -8.90 -17.01 10.93
N VAL A 10 -9.99 -17.34 10.25
CA VAL A 10 -11.13 -16.42 10.05
C VAL A 10 -11.79 -16.08 11.39
N ALA A 11 -11.95 -17.05 12.29
CA ALA A 11 -12.56 -16.84 13.60
C ALA A 11 -11.69 -16.00 14.56
N GLY A 12 -10.36 -16.12 14.48
CA GLY A 12 -9.42 -15.33 15.28
C GLY A 12 -9.00 -14.00 14.64
N GLY A 13 -9.47 -13.72 13.42
CA GLY A 13 -9.11 -12.54 12.65
C GLY A 13 -9.77 -11.26 13.17
N THR A 14 -9.20 -10.12 12.78
CA THR A 14 -9.80 -8.81 12.99
C THR A 14 -10.74 -8.49 11.84
N LYS A 15 -11.95 -8.03 12.14
CA LYS A 15 -12.91 -7.59 11.13
C LYS A 15 -12.44 -6.26 10.51
N LEU A 16 -12.45 -6.18 9.18
CA LEU A 16 -12.17 -4.94 8.44
C LEU A 16 -13.32 -3.93 8.65
N THR A 17 -13.01 -2.63 8.57
CA THR A 17 -14.08 -1.62 8.43
C THR A 17 -14.80 -1.79 7.09
N PRO A 18 -16.02 -1.26 6.91
CA PRO A 18 -16.71 -1.32 5.62
C PRO A 18 -15.86 -0.76 4.47
N GLU A 19 -15.17 0.37 4.69
CA GLU A 19 -14.33 1.01 3.69
C GLU A 19 -13.12 0.17 3.32
N GLU A 20 -12.45 -0.44 4.31
CA GLU A 20 -11.32 -1.34 4.08
C GLU A 20 -11.75 -2.61 3.34
N TYR A 21 -12.91 -3.15 3.70
CA TYR A 21 -13.47 -4.35 3.09
C TYR A 21 -13.81 -4.13 1.62
N GLU A 22 -14.52 -3.04 1.30
CA GLU A 22 -14.86 -2.68 -0.09
C GLU A 22 -13.59 -2.43 -0.91
N LEU A 23 -12.58 -1.73 -0.36
CA LEU A 23 -11.30 -1.55 -1.05
C LEU A 23 -10.59 -2.87 -1.37
N LEU A 24 -10.64 -3.84 -0.46
CA LEU A 24 -10.06 -5.17 -0.68
C LEU A 24 -10.88 -5.96 -1.72
N LEU A 25 -12.21 -5.86 -1.68
CA LEU A 25 -13.11 -6.51 -2.63
C LEU A 25 -12.90 -5.98 -4.05
N ASP A 26 -12.87 -4.66 -4.21
CA ASP A 26 -12.58 -4.00 -5.48
C ASP A 26 -11.21 -4.41 -6.03
N HIS A 27 -10.19 -4.44 -5.16
CA HIS A 27 -8.85 -4.89 -5.53
C HIS A 27 -8.85 -6.33 -6.05
N GLN A 28 -9.56 -7.25 -5.38
CA GLN A 28 -9.67 -8.64 -5.82
C GLN A 28 -10.41 -8.76 -7.15
N ASN A 29 -11.51 -8.04 -7.30
CA ASN A 29 -12.32 -8.03 -8.51
C ASN A 29 -11.57 -7.45 -9.71
N SER A 30 -10.68 -6.47 -9.48
CA SER A 30 -9.84 -5.87 -10.54
C SER A 30 -8.91 -6.88 -11.25
N LYS A 31 -8.66 -8.04 -10.63
CA LYS A 31 -7.79 -9.10 -11.15
C LYS A 31 -8.50 -10.11 -12.04
N GLY A 32 -9.80 -9.92 -12.29
CA GLY A 32 -10.60 -10.79 -13.16
C GLY A 32 -11.19 -12.01 -12.48
N GLN A 33 -11.04 -12.18 -11.17
CA GLN A 33 -11.82 -13.13 -10.38
C GLN A 33 -13.01 -12.42 -9.76
N LEU A 34 -14.23 -12.95 -9.93
CA LEU A 34 -15.43 -12.37 -9.36
C LEU A 34 -15.61 -12.85 -7.91
N TRP A 35 -15.12 -12.05 -6.98
CA TRP A 35 -15.35 -12.16 -5.55
C TRP A 35 -16.65 -11.44 -5.17
N ARG A 36 -17.47 -12.11 -4.36
CA ARG A 36 -18.71 -11.58 -3.82
C ARG A 36 -18.50 -11.04 -2.41
N SER A 37 -19.28 -10.01 -2.08
CA SER A 37 -19.37 -9.52 -0.72
C SER A 37 -19.99 -10.57 0.20
N TRP A 38 -19.46 -10.75 1.41
CA TRP A 38 -20.01 -11.65 2.43
C TRP A 38 -21.42 -11.24 2.90
N LEU A 39 -21.83 -10.00 2.63
CA LEU A 39 -23.16 -9.47 2.97
C LEU A 39 -24.22 -9.77 1.91
N GLU A 40 -23.82 -10.14 0.69
CA GLU A 40 -24.74 -10.36 -0.42
C GLU A 40 -25.37 -11.76 -0.40
N LEU A 41 -26.33 -11.95 0.49
CA LEU A 41 -27.07 -13.20 0.64
C LEU A 41 -28.35 -13.21 -0.24
N PRO A 42 -28.74 -14.36 -0.82
CA PRO A 42 -28.06 -15.65 -0.76
C PRO A 42 -26.89 -15.75 -1.76
N HIS A 43 -25.87 -16.51 -1.40
CA HIS A 43 -24.75 -16.80 -2.30
C HIS A 43 -25.08 -17.96 -3.25
N PRO A 44 -24.89 -17.81 -4.58
CA PRO A 44 -24.96 -18.91 -5.52
C PRO A 44 -23.93 -19.98 -5.22
N ASN A 45 -24.26 -21.23 -5.54
CA ASN A 45 -23.35 -22.36 -5.37
C ASN A 45 -22.03 -22.13 -6.12
N GLY A 46 -20.90 -22.36 -5.42
CA GLY A 46 -19.56 -22.22 -5.98
C GLY A 46 -19.05 -20.78 -6.08
N SER A 47 -19.77 -19.79 -5.53
CA SER A 47 -19.30 -18.40 -5.51
C SER A 47 -18.04 -18.24 -4.64
N LEU A 48 -17.08 -17.45 -5.11
CA LEU A 48 -15.98 -16.97 -4.28
C LEU A 48 -16.50 -15.85 -3.38
N ILE A 49 -16.38 -16.00 -2.08
CA ILE A 49 -16.83 -15.01 -1.10
C ILE A 49 -15.60 -14.48 -0.38
N LEU A 50 -15.44 -13.16 -0.35
CA LEU A 50 -14.34 -12.54 0.37
C LEU A 50 -14.67 -12.56 1.88
N PRO A 51 -13.83 -13.15 2.74
CA PRO A 51 -14.07 -13.11 4.18
C PRO A 51 -13.88 -11.68 4.72
N PRO A 52 -14.70 -11.25 5.70
CA PRO A 52 -14.59 -9.90 6.27
C PRO A 52 -13.50 -9.76 7.33
N THR A 53 -12.80 -10.84 7.66
CA THR A 53 -11.77 -10.87 8.70
C THR A 53 -10.39 -11.13 8.12
N VAL A 54 -9.40 -10.47 8.71
CA VAL A 54 -7.99 -10.56 8.33
C VAL A 54 -7.11 -10.75 9.55
N VAL A 55 -5.94 -11.35 9.35
CA VAL A 55 -4.87 -11.34 10.35
C VAL A 55 -4.03 -10.08 10.11
N LYS A 56 -4.08 -9.11 11.05
CA LYS A 56 -3.24 -7.91 10.98
C LYS A 56 -1.81 -8.24 11.40
N GLN A 57 -0.84 -7.83 10.59
CA GLN A 57 0.59 -8.01 10.85
C GLN A 57 1.23 -6.65 11.12
N LYS A 58 2.15 -6.60 12.09
CA LYS A 58 3.00 -5.41 12.31
C LYS A 58 4.16 -5.32 11.32
N HIS A 59 4.64 -6.49 10.90
CA HIS A 59 5.78 -6.65 10.01
C HIS A 59 5.51 -7.79 9.01
N PHE A 60 6.08 -7.66 7.82
CA PHE A 60 6.09 -8.74 6.83
C PHE A 60 7.46 -8.86 6.20
N LYS A 61 7.99 -10.09 6.16
CA LYS A 61 9.30 -10.39 5.59
C LYS A 61 9.13 -11.05 4.22
N LEU A 62 9.79 -10.50 3.21
CA LEU A 62 9.86 -11.05 1.86
C LEU A 62 11.32 -11.10 1.42
N GLY A 63 11.90 -12.30 1.39
CA GLY A 63 13.35 -12.46 1.21
C GLY A 63 14.10 -11.71 2.31
N ASP A 64 15.00 -10.81 1.90
CA ASP A 64 15.80 -9.98 2.82
C ASP A 64 15.12 -8.65 3.20
N HIS A 65 13.93 -8.38 2.68
CA HIS A 65 13.20 -7.15 2.95
C HIS A 65 12.20 -7.33 4.09
N THR A 66 12.16 -6.35 4.99
CA THR A 66 11.18 -6.30 6.08
C THR A 66 10.34 -5.04 5.94
N PHE A 67 9.07 -5.24 5.63
CA PHE A 67 8.07 -4.17 5.56
C PHE A 67 7.42 -4.01 6.92
N SER A 68 7.15 -2.76 7.30
CA SER A 68 6.53 -2.43 8.60
C SER A 68 5.43 -1.40 8.42
N CYS A 69 4.43 -1.46 9.28
CA CYS A 69 3.39 -0.43 9.34
C CYS A 69 3.97 0.91 9.83
N PHE A 70 3.42 2.01 9.32
CA PHE A 70 3.78 3.39 9.66
C PHE A 70 3.69 3.67 11.16
N SER A 71 2.64 3.13 11.80
CA SER A 71 2.41 3.20 13.24
C SER A 71 3.50 2.53 14.09
N THR A 72 4.23 1.55 13.54
CA THR A 72 5.25 0.79 14.27
C THR A 72 6.66 1.30 14.00
N ARG A 73 6.99 1.54 12.72
CA ARG A 73 8.32 2.00 12.30
C ARG A 73 8.22 2.94 11.10
N HIS A 74 8.02 4.22 11.40
CA HIS A 74 7.94 5.32 10.44
C HIS A 74 8.98 5.23 9.31
N ASN A 75 10.26 5.07 9.64
CA ASN A 75 11.36 5.10 8.66
C ASN A 75 11.38 3.92 7.67
N SER A 76 10.61 2.85 7.93
CA SER A 76 10.59 1.63 7.09
C SER A 76 9.25 1.36 6.41
N SER A 77 8.25 2.22 6.62
CA SER A 77 6.92 2.07 6.03
C SER A 77 6.78 2.74 4.66
N GLY A 78 7.72 3.63 4.30
CA GLY A 78 7.71 4.33 3.02
C GLY A 78 8.12 3.41 1.88
N ILE A 79 7.31 3.34 0.82
CA ILE A 79 7.56 2.48 -0.34
C ILE A 79 7.24 3.16 -1.66
N GLN A 80 7.96 2.74 -2.71
CA GLN A 80 7.57 2.95 -4.10
C GLN A 80 6.93 1.66 -4.63
N PHE A 81 5.82 1.78 -5.35
CA PHE A 81 5.07 0.63 -5.84
C PHE A 81 4.42 0.91 -7.21
N LYS A 82 4.01 -0.16 -7.89
CA LYS A 82 3.21 -0.09 -9.13
C LYS A 82 1.75 0.17 -8.79
N SER A 83 1.07 1.06 -9.52
CA SER A 83 -0.37 1.27 -9.33
C SER A 83 -1.15 -0.02 -9.62
N PRO A 84 -2.13 -0.40 -8.78
CA PRO A 84 -3.02 -1.53 -9.06
C PRO A 84 -3.74 -1.39 -10.40
N ASP A 85 -4.26 -0.19 -10.68
CA ASP A 85 -5.06 0.09 -11.88
C ASP A 85 -4.21 0.17 -13.17
N ASN A 86 -2.94 0.53 -13.03
CA ASN A 86 -2.02 0.69 -14.16
C ASN A 86 -0.59 0.34 -13.72
N PRO A 87 -0.12 -0.89 -14.00
CA PRO A 87 1.21 -1.34 -13.62
C PRO A 87 2.37 -0.55 -14.24
N SER A 88 2.13 0.31 -15.22
CA SER A 88 3.12 1.23 -15.80
C SER A 88 3.32 2.49 -14.96
N VAL A 89 2.33 2.85 -14.14
CA VAL A 89 2.40 4.00 -13.23
C VAL A 89 3.12 3.62 -11.95
N ARG A 90 3.96 4.53 -11.44
CA ARG A 90 4.71 4.38 -10.20
C ARG A 90 4.16 5.35 -9.18
N LEU A 91 3.81 4.84 -8.01
CA LEU A 91 3.27 5.61 -6.90
C LEU A 91 4.16 5.46 -5.68
N THR A 92 3.93 6.34 -4.71
CA THR A 92 4.61 6.31 -3.41
C THR A 92 3.61 6.50 -2.29
N GLY A 93 3.91 5.91 -1.14
CA GLY A 93 3.05 6.03 0.04
C GLY A 93 3.63 5.34 1.25
N PHE A 94 2.84 5.34 2.31
CA PHE A 94 3.14 4.64 3.55
C PHE A 94 2.24 3.43 3.73
N ILE A 95 2.85 2.31 4.15
CA ILE A 95 2.14 1.13 4.61
C ILE A 95 1.42 1.48 5.91
N GLN A 96 0.10 1.57 5.88
CA GLN A 96 -0.71 1.79 7.08
C GLN A 96 -0.94 0.47 7.80
N GLU A 97 -1.35 -0.55 7.04
CA GLU A 97 -1.61 -1.88 7.58
C GLU A 97 -1.11 -2.97 6.64
N ILE A 98 -0.83 -4.14 7.23
CA ILE A 98 -0.49 -5.36 6.52
C ILE A 98 -1.48 -6.42 6.94
N TRP A 99 -2.13 -7.03 5.97
CA TRP A 99 -3.17 -8.03 6.18
C TRP A 99 -2.74 -9.35 5.60
N GLN A 100 -3.08 -10.44 6.29
CA GLN A 100 -3.03 -11.76 5.72
C GLN A 100 -4.39 -12.42 5.82
N LEU A 101 -4.83 -13.03 4.73
CA LEU A 101 -6.07 -13.78 4.72
C LEU A 101 -5.99 -15.01 3.81
N PRO A 102 -6.66 -16.10 4.19
CA PRO A 102 -6.71 -17.30 3.38
C PRO A 102 -7.67 -17.11 2.20
N LEU A 103 -7.14 -17.06 0.98
CA LEU A 103 -7.92 -17.06 -0.26
C LEU A 103 -7.58 -18.29 -1.09
N GLN A 104 -8.61 -19.03 -1.52
CA GLN A 104 -8.46 -20.23 -2.36
C GLN A 104 -7.38 -21.20 -1.82
N ASN A 105 -7.45 -21.50 -0.51
CA ASN A 105 -6.54 -22.39 0.22
C ASN A 105 -5.07 -21.91 0.36
N HIS A 106 -4.77 -20.66 0.03
CA HIS A 106 -3.46 -20.04 0.17
C HIS A 106 -3.51 -18.79 1.06
N MET A 107 -2.49 -18.59 1.88
CA MET A 107 -2.37 -17.35 2.66
C MET A 107 -1.88 -16.24 1.74
N GLN A 108 -2.74 -15.26 1.45
CA GLN A 108 -2.39 -14.09 0.66
C GLN A 108 -2.09 -12.91 1.58
N THR A 109 -1.15 -12.07 1.17
CA THR A 109 -0.73 -10.88 1.94
C THR A 109 -1.08 -9.63 1.16
N PHE A 110 -1.67 -8.65 1.85
CA PHE A 110 -2.08 -7.37 1.31
C PHE A 110 -1.48 -6.25 2.14
N PHE A 111 -1.25 -5.11 1.48
CA PHE A 111 -0.80 -3.89 2.12
C PHE A 111 -1.83 -2.80 1.85
N LEU A 112 -2.37 -2.22 2.91
CA LEU A 112 -3.13 -0.98 2.83
C LEU A 112 -2.15 0.19 2.79
N ILE A 113 -2.12 0.90 1.67
CA ILE A 113 -1.22 2.02 1.45
C ILE A 113 -1.99 3.32 1.47
N GLN A 114 -1.53 4.28 2.27
CA GLN A 114 -1.92 5.67 2.15
C GLN A 114 -0.97 6.38 1.21
N LYS A 115 -1.48 6.90 0.09
CA LYS A 115 -0.66 7.53 -0.95
C LYS A 115 -0.08 8.85 -0.44
N HIS A 116 1.12 9.20 -0.88
CA HIS A 116 1.64 10.56 -0.66
C HIS A 116 0.83 11.58 -1.47
N LYS A 117 0.63 12.76 -0.89
CA LYS A 117 -0.07 13.86 -1.56
C LYS A 117 0.91 14.62 -2.46
N LEU A 118 0.68 14.59 -3.77
CA LEU A 118 1.56 15.28 -4.72
C LEU A 118 1.54 16.80 -4.49
N LEU A 119 2.69 17.43 -4.70
CA LEU A 119 2.74 18.89 -4.80
C LEU A 119 2.10 19.35 -6.12
N PRO A 120 1.41 20.50 -6.13
CA PRO A 120 1.02 21.16 -7.36
C PRO A 120 2.24 21.38 -8.27
N PRO A 121 2.09 21.27 -9.61
CA PRO A 121 3.21 21.44 -10.54
C PRO A 121 4.01 22.72 -10.33
N ALA A 122 3.34 23.85 -10.08
CA ALA A 122 4.00 25.14 -9.83
C ALA A 122 4.94 25.14 -8.60
N LEU A 123 4.63 24.35 -7.56
CA LEU A 123 5.50 24.21 -6.38
C LEU A 123 6.60 23.17 -6.63
N LEU A 124 6.28 22.08 -7.35
CA LEU A 124 7.26 21.05 -7.68
C LEU A 124 8.39 21.62 -8.54
N GLN A 125 8.10 22.53 -9.47
CA GLN A 125 9.08 23.23 -10.30
C GLN A 125 10.05 24.12 -9.49
N GLN A 126 9.71 24.50 -8.26
CA GLN A 126 10.63 25.24 -7.38
C GLN A 126 11.69 24.32 -6.77
N THR A 127 11.46 23.00 -6.80
CA THR A 127 12.39 22.02 -6.24
C THR A 127 13.50 21.71 -7.24
N PRO A 128 14.72 21.40 -6.77
CA PRO A 128 15.82 21.04 -7.66
C PRO A 128 15.62 19.65 -8.32
N PHE A 129 14.62 18.88 -7.89
CA PHE A 129 14.49 17.47 -8.28
C PHE A 129 13.86 17.27 -9.66
N VAL A 130 13.18 18.29 -10.20
CA VAL A 130 12.59 18.20 -11.55
C VAL A 130 13.68 18.11 -12.62
N SER A 131 14.76 18.88 -12.48
CA SER A 131 15.89 18.86 -13.41
C SER A 131 16.92 17.77 -13.08
N LEU A 132 16.84 17.15 -11.91
CA LEU A 132 17.82 16.18 -11.39
C LEU A 132 17.23 14.76 -11.31
N SER A 133 16.68 14.26 -12.41
CA SER A 133 16.00 12.95 -12.47
C SER A 133 16.89 11.75 -12.05
N LEU A 134 18.21 11.86 -12.25
CA LEU A 134 19.19 10.83 -11.85
C LEU A 134 19.25 10.60 -10.33
N PHE A 135 18.83 11.57 -9.52
CA PHE A 135 18.80 11.44 -8.06
C PHE A 135 17.63 10.58 -7.57
N GLN A 136 16.70 10.19 -8.44
CA GLN A 136 15.55 9.36 -8.08
C GLN A 136 14.82 9.91 -6.85
N THR A 137 14.63 11.23 -6.87
CA THR A 137 14.12 12.00 -5.73
C THR A 137 12.98 12.89 -6.20
N THR A 138 12.01 13.14 -5.33
CA THR A 138 10.95 14.14 -5.57
C THR A 138 10.52 14.76 -4.25
N ALA A 139 9.76 15.85 -4.32
CA ALA A 139 9.10 16.42 -3.15
C ALA A 139 7.58 16.22 -3.24
N VAL A 140 7.00 15.83 -2.12
CA VAL A 140 5.55 15.71 -1.92
C VAL A 140 5.12 16.61 -0.77
N ASP A 141 3.82 16.80 -0.60
CA ASP A 141 3.29 17.47 0.57
C ASP A 141 3.65 16.66 1.84
N ALA A 142 3.96 17.35 2.94
CA ALA A 142 4.22 16.67 4.21
C ALA A 142 2.94 16.09 4.82
N GLU A 143 1.79 16.62 4.45
CA GLU A 143 0.50 16.03 4.80
C GLU A 143 0.21 14.81 3.94
N LEU A 144 -0.24 13.72 4.57
CA LEU A 144 -0.66 12.53 3.86
C LEU A 144 -1.95 12.81 3.07
N SER A 145 -2.14 12.10 1.96
CA SER A 145 -3.39 12.18 1.22
C SER A 145 -4.50 11.41 1.92
N ASN A 146 -5.76 11.69 1.59
CA ASN A 146 -6.89 10.86 1.98
C ASN A 146 -7.13 9.69 1.00
N GLN A 147 -6.14 9.38 0.15
CA GLN A 147 -6.26 8.34 -0.87
C GLN A 147 -5.58 7.07 -0.40
N PHE A 148 -6.33 5.97 -0.42
CA PHE A 148 -5.87 4.65 -0.07
C PHE A 148 -5.89 3.72 -1.27
N CYS A 149 -5.05 2.69 -1.25
CA CYS A 149 -5.16 1.56 -2.16
C CYS A 149 -4.62 0.29 -1.53
N ILE A 150 -5.12 -0.85 -1.99
CA ILE A 150 -4.56 -2.15 -1.66
C ILE A 150 -3.53 -2.55 -2.71
N ILE A 151 -2.41 -3.09 -2.24
CA ILE A 151 -1.41 -3.71 -3.10
C ILE A 151 -0.97 -5.05 -2.54
N GLU A 152 -0.31 -5.85 -3.36
CA GLU A 152 0.35 -7.09 -2.96
C GLU A 152 1.87 -6.90 -2.88
N PRO A 153 2.60 -7.81 -2.20
CA PRO A 153 4.05 -7.71 -2.09
C PRO A 153 4.75 -7.56 -3.44
N THR A 154 4.23 -8.21 -4.49
CA THR A 154 4.78 -8.19 -5.86
C THR A 154 4.66 -6.82 -6.56
N ASN A 155 3.81 -5.93 -6.04
CA ASN A 155 3.68 -4.57 -6.57
C ASN A 155 4.71 -3.61 -5.97
N ILE A 156 5.34 -3.96 -4.85
CA ILE A 156 6.35 -3.13 -4.19
C ILE A 156 7.65 -3.19 -4.99
N LEU A 157 8.26 -2.02 -5.21
CA LEU A 157 9.50 -1.90 -5.97
C LEU A 157 10.70 -1.66 -5.07
N THR A 158 10.54 -0.80 -4.06
CA THR A 158 11.61 -0.48 -3.12
C THR A 158 11.08 0.23 -1.89
N HIS A 159 11.90 0.27 -0.83
CA HIS A 159 11.73 1.20 0.27
C HIS A 159 12.12 2.61 -0.14
N LEU A 160 11.43 3.58 0.44
CA LEU A 160 11.76 4.99 0.35
C LEU A 160 12.59 5.41 1.55
N THR A 161 13.61 6.21 1.26
CA THR A 161 14.10 7.16 2.27
C THR A 161 13.31 8.44 2.12
N PHE A 162 12.97 9.07 3.23
CA PHE A 162 12.23 10.32 3.19
C PHE A 162 12.71 11.27 4.28
N TYR A 163 12.58 12.57 4.04
CA TYR A 163 13.08 13.60 4.93
C TYR A 163 12.12 14.79 4.99
N HIS A 164 11.69 15.15 6.19
CA HIS A 164 10.82 16.29 6.41
C HIS A 164 11.59 17.60 6.23
N ARG A 165 10.99 18.53 5.49
CA ARG A 165 11.55 19.87 5.29
C ARG A 165 10.61 20.92 5.87
N PRO A 166 11.15 21.91 6.58
CA PRO A 166 10.35 23.01 7.09
C PRO A 166 9.83 23.88 5.96
N LYS A 167 8.78 24.63 6.29
CA LYS A 167 8.25 25.73 5.48
C LYS A 167 9.37 26.69 5.06
N GLY A 168 9.34 27.14 3.81
CA GLY A 168 10.35 28.01 3.20
C GLY A 168 11.47 27.25 2.46
N THR A 169 11.56 25.93 2.61
CA THR A 169 12.51 25.12 1.82
C THR A 169 12.19 25.27 0.32
N TYR A 170 13.20 25.61 -0.48
CA TYR A 170 13.07 25.91 -1.91
C TYR A 170 12.08 27.05 -2.24
N GLY A 171 11.78 27.93 -1.27
CA GLY A 171 10.77 28.98 -1.44
C GLY A 171 9.32 28.50 -1.28
N ILE A 172 9.10 27.22 -0.94
CA ILE A 172 7.76 26.65 -0.79
C ILE A 172 7.19 27.00 0.59
N ASN A 173 6.07 27.72 0.59
CA ASN A 173 5.44 28.24 1.81
C ASN A 173 4.64 27.18 2.61
N LYS A 174 5.09 25.91 2.62
CA LYS A 174 4.55 24.82 3.44
C LYS A 174 5.61 23.76 3.74
N ARG A 175 5.32 22.89 4.71
CA ARG A 175 6.16 21.71 4.98
C ARG A 175 6.05 20.75 3.80
N ILE A 176 7.19 20.19 3.41
CA ILE A 176 7.26 19.18 2.33
C ILE A 176 7.99 17.94 2.84
N LEU A 177 7.77 16.83 2.18
CA LEU A 177 8.49 15.59 2.40
C LEU A 177 9.31 15.30 1.14
N VAL A 178 10.63 15.19 1.28
CA VAL A 178 11.50 14.77 0.18
C VAL A 178 11.56 13.26 0.20
N LEU A 179 11.24 12.62 -0.91
CA LEU A 179 11.25 11.16 -1.08
C LEU A 179 12.40 10.78 -2.01
N CYS A 180 13.16 9.76 -1.64
CA CYS A 180 14.23 9.21 -2.48
C CYS A 180 14.10 7.69 -2.58
N TRP A 181 14.06 7.21 -3.83
CA TRP A 181 13.97 5.78 -4.18
C TRP A 181 15.25 5.27 -4.85
N ALA A 182 16.39 5.96 -4.68
CA ALA A 182 17.71 5.55 -5.22
C ALA A 182 18.15 4.13 -4.85
N LEU A 183 17.54 3.54 -3.81
CA LEU A 183 17.74 2.13 -3.43
C LEU A 183 17.11 1.15 -4.43
N ASN A 184 16.25 1.61 -5.34
CA ASN A 184 15.75 0.82 -6.46
C ASN A 184 16.87 0.57 -7.47
N ARG A 185 17.64 -0.49 -7.25
CA ARG A 185 18.76 -0.89 -8.11
C ARG A 185 18.33 -1.77 -9.30
N GLY A 186 17.03 -1.87 -9.59
CA GLY A 186 16.52 -2.75 -10.64
C GLY A 186 16.76 -4.25 -10.40
N ARG A 187 17.10 -4.63 -9.17
CA ARG A 187 17.30 -6.02 -8.77
C ARG A 187 15.92 -6.62 -8.49
N ARG A 188 15.60 -7.73 -9.15
CA ARG A 188 14.40 -8.53 -8.91
C ARG A 188 14.69 -9.57 -7.84
#